data_AF-A0A7L3PH82-F1
#
_entry.id   AF-A0A7L3PH82-F1
#
_cell.length_a   1.000
_cell.length_b   1.000
_cell.length_c   1.000
_cell.angle_alpha   90.00
_cell.angle_beta   90.00
_cell.angle_gamma   90.00
#
_symmetry.space_group_name_H-M   'P 1'
#
loop_
_entity.id
_entity.type
_entity.pdbx_description
1 polymer ?
#
loop_
_entity_poly.entity_id
_entity_poly.type
_entity_poly.pdbx_seq_one_letter_code
_entity_poly.pdbx_strand_id
1 'polypeptide(L)'
;MTCAKCSHGFCWRCLKPWRPNHKDYYNCSAMVSKAAWQEKRFQDYNERCTFHHHAREFATSLRNSISSIREMPKIRNLTFVLDACKVLEQARKVLAYSCVYSYYNQDTESMDIVEQQTESLELLTNAL
;
A
#
# COMPACT_ATOMS: atom_id res chain seq x y z
N MET A 1 -1.11 -27.03 -0.02
CA MET A 1 -1.66 -26.32 1.17
C MET A 1 -2.80 -27.14 1.74
N THR A 2 -3.12 -26.96 3.01
CA THR A 2 -4.15 -27.73 3.70
C THR A 2 -5.10 -26.78 4.41
N CYS A 3 -6.41 -26.98 4.25
CA CYS A 3 -7.41 -26.17 4.94
C CYS A 3 -7.35 -26.42 6.45
N ALA A 4 -7.20 -25.38 7.26
CA ALA A 4 -7.16 -25.51 8.72
C ALA A 4 -8.49 -25.99 9.34
N LYS A 5 -9.62 -25.78 8.65
CA LYS A 5 -10.96 -26.13 9.15
C LYS A 5 -11.36 -27.58 8.85
N CYS A 6 -11.03 -28.09 7.67
CA CYS A 6 -11.50 -29.40 7.20
C CYS A 6 -10.37 -30.34 6.75
N SER A 7 -9.11 -29.95 6.92
CA SER A 7 -7.92 -30.74 6.58
C SER A 7 -7.80 -31.18 5.12
N HIS A 8 -8.62 -30.64 4.21
CA HIS A 8 -8.52 -30.90 2.78
C HIS A 8 -7.25 -30.29 2.20
N GLY A 9 -6.46 -31.11 1.50
CA GLY A 9 -5.31 -30.67 0.72
C GLY A 9 -5.72 -30.04 -0.61
N PHE A 10 -5.19 -28.86 -0.91
CA PHE A 10 -5.44 -28.12 -2.15
C PHE A 10 -4.16 -27.46 -2.68
N CYS A 11 -4.14 -27.17 -3.98
CA CYS A 11 -3.06 -26.40 -4.60
C CYS A 11 -3.24 -24.91 -4.33
N TRP A 12 -2.22 -24.25 -3.75
CA TRP A 12 -2.25 -22.81 -3.49
C TRP A 12 -2.41 -21.95 -4.76
N ARG A 13 -1.89 -22.42 -5.90
CA ARG A 13 -1.96 -21.69 -7.17
C ARG A 13 -3.39 -21.70 -7.69
N CYS A 14 -3.93 -22.88 -7.98
CA CYS A 14 -5.23 -22.99 -8.65
C CYS A 14 -6.43 -23.22 -7.72
N LEU A 15 -6.21 -23.35 -6.40
CA LEU A 15 -7.19 -23.71 -5.36
C LEU A 15 -7.95 -25.02 -5.61
N LYS A 16 -7.52 -25.86 -6.57
CA LYS A 16 -8.13 -27.18 -6.82
C LYS A 16 -7.67 -28.22 -5.80
N PRO A 17 -8.48 -29.27 -5.53
CA PRO A 17 -8.11 -30.38 -4.65
C PRO A 17 -6.80 -31.06 -5.06
N TRP A 18 -6.01 -31.50 -4.08
CA TRP A 18 -4.76 -32.20 -4.33
C TRP A 18 -4.98 -33.61 -4.89
N ARG A 19 -5.96 -34.32 -4.32
CA ARG A 19 -6.34 -35.65 -4.77
C ARG A 19 -7.57 -35.57 -5.68
N PRO A 20 -7.70 -36.45 -6.68
CA PRO A 20 -6.74 -37.53 -7.01
C PRO A 20 -5.60 -37.12 -7.96
N ASN A 21 -5.72 -35.99 -8.67
CA ASN A 21 -4.96 -35.78 -9.91
C ASN A 21 -3.83 -34.72 -9.83
N HIS A 22 -3.64 -34.04 -8.70
CA HIS A 22 -2.64 -32.98 -8.60
C HIS A 22 -1.28 -33.55 -8.18
N LYS A 23 -0.25 -33.38 -9.02
CA LYS A 23 1.05 -34.03 -8.83
C LYS A 23 2.08 -33.18 -8.08
N ASP A 24 2.10 -31.86 -8.29
CA ASP A 24 3.12 -30.98 -7.70
C ASP A 24 2.70 -29.51 -7.65
N TYR A 25 3.17 -28.80 -6.61
CA TYR A 25 2.88 -27.39 -6.27
C TYR A 25 3.65 -26.45 -7.20
N TYR A 26 4.91 -26.78 -7.45
CA TYR A 26 5.84 -25.93 -8.20
C TYR A 26 5.59 -26.03 -9.71
N ASN A 27 5.16 -27.21 -10.18
CA ASN A 27 4.80 -27.46 -11.57
C ASN A 27 3.30 -27.24 -11.89
N CYS A 28 2.55 -26.54 -11.03
CA CYS A 28 1.18 -26.18 -11.35
C CYS A 28 1.14 -25.03 -12.39
N SER A 29 0.89 -25.38 -13.66
CA SER A 29 0.80 -24.44 -14.79
C SER A 29 -0.51 -23.66 -14.85
N ALA A 30 -1.48 -24.00 -14.00
CA ALA A 30 -2.75 -23.28 -13.93
C ALA A 30 -2.52 -21.86 -13.40
N MET A 31 -3.16 -20.89 -14.04
CA MET A 31 -3.24 -19.52 -13.53
C MET A 31 -3.71 -19.53 -12.07
N VAL A 32 -3.21 -18.56 -11.30
CA VAL A 32 -3.65 -18.36 -9.93
C VAL A 32 -5.16 -18.21 -9.92
N SER A 33 -5.86 -18.94 -9.05
CA SER A 33 -7.32 -18.87 -9.00
C SER A 33 -7.79 -17.43 -8.75
N LYS A 34 -8.96 -17.07 -9.25
CA LYS A 34 -9.54 -15.73 -9.04
C LYS A 34 -9.61 -15.34 -7.56
N ALA A 35 -9.98 -16.28 -6.68
CA ALA A 35 -10.08 -16.02 -5.24
C ALA A 35 -8.70 -15.78 -4.59
N ALA A 36 -7.69 -16.59 -4.91
CA ALA A 36 -6.33 -16.38 -4.40
C ALA A 36 -5.70 -15.08 -4.95
N TRP A 37 -6.02 -14.73 -6.20
CA TRP A 37 -5.57 -13.48 -6.81
C TRP A 37 -6.25 -12.26 -6.16
N GLN A 38 -7.56 -12.32 -5.92
CA GLN A 38 -8.31 -11.27 -5.22
C GLN A 38 -7.83 -11.06 -3.79
N GLU A 39 -7.55 -12.15 -3.05
CA GLU A 39 -7.01 -12.08 -1.69
C GLU A 39 -5.63 -11.41 -1.67
N LYS A 40 -4.71 -11.89 -2.51
CA LYS A 40 -3.37 -11.29 -2.60
C LYS A 40 -3.45 -9.81 -3.01
N ARG A 41 -4.26 -9.50 -4.02
CA ARG A 41 -4.47 -8.12 -4.47
C ARG A 41 -4.97 -7.23 -3.33
N PHE A 42 -5.97 -7.67 -2.59
CA PHE A 42 -6.46 -6.91 -1.44
C PHE A 42 -5.34 -6.67 -0.42
N GLN A 43 -4.57 -7.71 -0.08
CA GLN A 43 -3.44 -7.61 0.84
C GLN A 43 -2.40 -6.58 0.35
N ASP A 44 -1.97 -6.67 -0.92
CA ASP A 44 -0.98 -5.78 -1.51
C ASP A 44 -1.41 -4.30 -1.44
N TYR A 45 -2.67 -3.98 -1.81
CA TYR A 45 -3.18 -2.59 -1.72
C TYR A 45 -3.41 -2.14 -0.27
N ASN A 46 -3.88 -3.02 0.61
CA ASN A 46 -4.14 -2.70 2.00
C ASN A 46 -2.84 -2.42 2.78
N GLU A 47 -1.78 -3.20 2.52
CA GLU A 47 -0.46 -2.99 3.12
C GLU A 47 0.12 -1.63 2.70
N ARG A 48 0.05 -1.27 1.42
CA ARG A 48 0.48 0.05 0.92
C ARG A 48 -0.31 1.20 1.54
N CYS A 49 -1.64 1.06 1.60
CA CYS A 49 -2.52 2.05 2.22
C CYS A 49 -2.17 2.27 3.70
N THR A 50 -2.02 1.17 4.45
CA THR A 50 -1.66 1.18 5.88
C THR A 50 -0.29 1.83 6.10
N PHE A 51 0.69 1.50 5.26
CA PHE A 51 2.01 2.12 5.30
C PHE A 51 1.92 3.64 5.16
N HIS A 52 1.18 4.15 4.17
CA HIS A 52 1.04 5.59 3.97
C HIS A 52 0.26 6.29 5.09
N HIS A 53 -0.70 5.62 5.72
CA HIS A 53 -1.35 6.12 6.92
C HIS A 53 -0.35 6.30 8.08
N HIS A 54 0.47 5.28 8.38
CA HIS A 54 1.50 5.41 9.39
C HIS A 54 2.55 6.48 9.04
N ALA A 55 3.00 6.53 7.79
CA ALA A 55 3.95 7.55 7.33
C ALA A 55 3.40 8.98 7.50
N ARG A 56 2.10 9.18 7.33
CA ARG A 56 1.43 10.47 7.60
C ARG A 56 1.43 10.82 9.09
N GLU A 57 1.24 9.85 9.97
CA GLU A 57 1.31 10.07 11.43
C GLU A 57 2.72 10.48 11.86
N PHE A 58 3.76 9.88 11.26
CA PHE A 58 5.14 10.32 11.45
C PHE A 58 5.36 11.77 11.00
N ALA A 59 4.87 12.15 9.82
CA ALA A 59 4.97 13.52 9.31
C ALA A 59 4.23 14.52 10.22
N THR A 60 3.06 14.13 10.75
CA THR A 60 2.30 14.94 11.72
C THR A 60 3.08 15.12 13.01
N SER A 61 3.71 14.06 13.51
CA SER A 61 4.54 14.10 14.71
C SER A 61 5.76 15.00 14.54
N LEU A 62 6.40 14.95 13.36
CA LEU A 62 7.50 15.83 13.00
C LEU A 62 7.06 17.30 12.99
N ARG A 63 5.91 17.62 12.38
CA ARG A 63 5.35 18.98 12.39
C ARG A 63 5.13 19.48 13.81
N ASN A 64 4.52 18.66 14.67
CA ASN A 64 4.24 19.02 16.07
C ASN A 64 5.53 19.28 16.87
N SER A 65 6.57 18.50 16.62
CA SER A 65 7.91 18.71 17.20
C SER A 65 8.49 20.07 16.79
N ILE A 66 8.45 20.38 15.48
CA ILE A 66 8.96 21.66 14.95
C ILE A 66 8.13 22.85 15.47
N SER A 67 6.81 22.70 15.57
CA SER A 67 5.94 23.73 16.16
C SER A 67 6.33 24.04 17.61
N SER A 68 6.66 23.02 18.40
CA SER A 68 7.11 23.22 19.79
C SER A 68 8.45 23.97 19.87
N ILE A 69 9.36 23.72 18.92
CA ILE A 69 10.67 24.39 18.85
C ILE A 69 10.54 25.85 18.42
N ARG A 70 9.59 26.17 17.54
CA ARG A 70 9.35 27.55 17.07
C ARG A 70 9.03 28.52 18.21
N GLU A 71 8.40 28.04 19.29
CA GLU A 71 8.07 28.86 20.46
C GLU A 71 9.31 29.25 21.30
N MET A 72 10.52 28.79 20.94
CA MET A 72 11.75 29.14 21.65
C MET A 72 12.31 30.51 21.23
N PRO A 73 12.69 31.39 22.19
CA PRO A 73 13.00 32.80 21.93
C PRO A 73 14.24 33.10 21.06
N LYS A 74 15.04 32.09 20.69
CA LYS A 74 16.30 32.26 19.93
C LYS A 74 16.24 31.73 18.48
N ILE A 75 15.11 31.17 18.05
CA ILE A 75 15.01 30.48 16.77
C ILE A 75 14.35 31.40 15.72
N ARG A 76 15.00 31.55 14.56
CA ARG A 76 14.45 32.28 13.40
C ARG A 76 13.23 31.55 12.83
N ASN A 77 12.45 32.24 11.99
CA ASN A 77 11.23 31.72 11.39
C ASN A 77 11.38 30.30 10.77
N LEU A 78 10.65 29.32 11.31
CA LEU A 78 10.59 27.92 10.82
C LEU A 78 9.36 27.63 9.95
N THR A 79 8.62 28.65 9.51
CA THR A 79 7.40 28.48 8.70
C THR A 79 7.65 27.61 7.46
N PHE A 80 8.79 27.77 6.77
CA PHE A 80 9.11 26.95 5.60
C PHE A 80 9.22 25.45 5.91
N VAL A 81 9.77 25.08 7.06
CA VAL A 81 9.86 23.67 7.49
C VAL A 81 8.48 23.15 7.85
N LEU A 82 7.68 23.94 8.57
CA LEU A 82 6.30 23.59 8.91
C LEU A 82 5.44 23.39 7.66
N ASP A 83 5.62 24.21 6.64
CA ASP A 83 4.91 24.10 5.37
C ASP A 83 5.37 22.86 4.59
N ALA A 84 6.66 22.53 4.59
CA ALA A 84 7.16 21.27 4.04
C ALA A 84 6.54 20.05 4.74
N CYS A 85 6.41 20.05 6.07
CA CYS A 85 5.73 18.97 6.78
C CYS A 85 4.24 18.84 6.41
N LYS A 86 3.53 19.96 6.21
CA LYS A 86 2.13 19.92 5.75
C LYS A 86 2.02 19.31 4.35
N VAL A 87 2.95 19.65 3.44
CA VAL A 87 3.00 19.06 2.10
C VAL A 87 3.27 17.57 2.20
N LEU A 88 4.21 17.13 3.05
CA LEU A 88 4.51 15.72 3.28
C LEU A 88 3.29 14.95 3.81
N GLU A 89 2.60 15.48 4.83
CA GLU A 89 1.37 14.89 5.37
C GLU A 89 0.30 14.73 4.29
N GLN A 90 0.11 15.76 3.47
CA GLN A 90 -0.88 15.75 2.40
C GLN A 90 -0.51 14.76 1.30
N ALA A 91 0.76 14.70 0.90
CA ALA A 91 1.23 13.72 -0.09
C ALA A 91 1.02 12.28 0.39
N ARG A 92 1.36 11.97 1.66
CA ARG A 92 1.08 10.65 2.26
C ARG A 92 -0.41 10.33 2.30
N LYS A 93 -1.26 11.32 2.61
CA LYS A 93 -2.72 11.16 2.54
C LYS A 93 -3.18 10.79 1.13
N VAL A 94 -2.71 11.51 0.11
CA VAL A 94 -3.06 11.24 -1.29
C VAL A 94 -2.63 9.83 -1.69
N LEU A 95 -1.40 9.43 -1.37
CA LEU A 95 -0.88 8.09 -1.68
C LEU A 95 -1.69 6.96 -1.03
N ALA A 96 -2.12 7.13 0.23
CA ALA A 96 -3.00 6.17 0.90
C ALA A 96 -4.33 5.99 0.14
N TYR A 97 -4.98 7.10 -0.24
CA TYR A 97 -6.24 7.04 -0.97
C TYR A 97 -6.09 6.63 -2.43
N SER A 98 -4.94 6.87 -3.07
CA SER A 98 -4.63 6.31 -4.38
C SER A 98 -4.62 4.78 -4.34
N CYS A 99 -4.14 4.15 -3.26
CA CYS A 99 -4.20 2.69 -3.11
C CYS A 99 -5.66 2.19 -3.14
N VAL A 100 -6.56 2.86 -2.43
CA VAL A 100 -7.99 2.53 -2.41
C VAL A 100 -8.63 2.76 -3.78
N TYR A 101 -8.33 3.89 -4.41
CA TYR A 101 -8.84 4.22 -5.74
C TYR A 101 -8.41 3.16 -6.76
N SER A 102 -7.12 2.85 -6.84
CA SER A 102 -6.58 1.85 -7.76
C SER A 102 -7.16 0.46 -7.50
N TYR A 103 -7.36 0.07 -6.24
CA TYR A 103 -8.00 -1.21 -5.93
C TYR A 103 -9.39 -1.34 -6.54
N TYR A 104 -10.22 -0.30 -6.52
CA TYR A 104 -11.59 -0.38 -7.05
C TYR A 104 -11.73 -0.06 -8.55
N ASN A 105 -10.73 0.54 -9.20
CA ASN A 105 -10.85 1.07 -10.56
C ASN A 105 -9.97 0.37 -11.61
N GLN A 106 -9.45 -0.84 -11.34
CA GLN A 106 -8.52 -1.54 -12.24
C GLN A 106 -8.99 -1.74 -13.69
N ASP A 107 -10.30 -1.80 -13.93
CA ASP A 107 -10.84 -2.03 -15.28
C ASP A 107 -11.04 -0.72 -16.09
N THR A 108 -10.51 0.41 -15.61
CA THR A 108 -10.63 1.71 -16.30
C THR A 108 -9.43 2.00 -17.20
N GLU A 109 -9.68 2.46 -18.43
CA GLU A 109 -8.64 2.73 -19.44
C GLU A 109 -7.58 3.76 -19.00
N SER A 110 -7.91 4.62 -18.01
CA SER A 110 -7.01 5.63 -17.48
C SER A 110 -6.13 5.18 -16.31
N MET A 111 -6.21 3.90 -15.90
CA MET A 111 -5.48 3.41 -14.73
C MET A 111 -3.97 3.55 -14.88
N ASP A 112 -3.41 3.25 -16.05
CA ASP A 112 -1.97 3.33 -16.29
C ASP A 112 -1.42 4.74 -16.01
N ILE A 113 -2.19 5.77 -16.39
CA ILE A 113 -1.82 7.18 -16.14
C ILE A 113 -1.86 7.47 -14.64
N VAL A 114 -2.91 7.04 -13.95
CA VAL A 114 -3.06 7.25 -12.50
C VAL A 114 -1.96 6.54 -11.72
N GLU A 115 -1.59 5.32 -12.11
CA GLU A 115 -0.51 4.56 -11.49
C GLU A 115 0.85 5.23 -11.71
N GLN A 116 1.15 5.65 -12.95
CA GLN A 116 2.40 6.36 -13.24
C GLN A 116 2.55 7.67 -12.45
N GLN A 117 1.47 8.45 -12.33
CA GLN A 117 1.49 9.68 -11.53
C GLN A 117 1.59 9.38 -10.04
N THR A 118 0.96 8.31 -9.56
CA THR A 118 1.04 7.89 -8.15
C THR A 118 2.45 7.43 -7.81
N GLU A 119 3.11 6.65 -8.67
CA GLU A 119 4.51 6.23 -8.49
C GLU A 119 5.47 7.42 -8.47
N SER A 120 5.27 8.38 -9.37
CA SER A 120 6.07 9.61 -9.42
C SER A 120 5.92 10.43 -8.13
N LEU A 121 4.67 10.56 -7.63
CA LEU A 121 4.41 11.22 -6.35
C LEU A 121 5.06 10.44 -5.19
N GLU A 122 4.98 9.13 -5.18
CA GLU A 122 5.56 8.27 -4.13
C GLU A 122 7.08 8.45 -4.06
N LEU A 123 7.76 8.43 -5.21
CA LEU A 123 9.21 8.63 -5.31
C LEU A 123 9.62 10.00 -4.75
N LEU A 124 8.94 11.08 -5.16
CA LEU A 124 9.23 12.43 -4.67
C LEU A 124 8.92 12.58 -3.17
N THR A 125 7.84 11.96 -2.69
CA THR A 125 7.43 12.01 -1.28
C THR A 125 8.41 11.25 -0.38
N ASN A 126 9.07 10.22 -0.89
CA ASN A 126 10.09 9.48 -0.15
C ASN A 126 11.44 10.21 -0.09
N ALA A 127 11.69 11.13 -1.02
CA ALA A 127 12.90 11.95 -1.05
C ALA A 127 12.80 13.24 -0.19
N LEU A 128 11.57 13.64 0.17
CA LEU A 128 11.26 14.81 1.00
C LEU A 128 11.39 14.49 2.50
#